data_AF-A0A7V9EIQ1-F1
#
_entry.id   AF-A0A7V9EIQ1-F1
#
_cell.length_a   1.000
_cell.length_b   1.000
_cell.length_c   1.000
_cell.angle_alpha   90.00
_cell.angle_beta   90.00
_cell.angle_gamma   90.00
#
_symmetry.space_group_name_H-M   'P 1'
#
loop_
_entity.id
_entity.type
_entity.pdbx_description
1 polymer ?
#
loop_
_entity_poly.entity_id
_entity_poly.type
_entity_poly.pdbx_seq_one_letter_code
_entity_poly.pdbx_strand_id
1 'polypeptide(L)'
;MDMRAGRIVEVEPFPQARKPAYKLAVDFGPVVGVLKTSAQVTNYSIEELRGRLVVGAVNLGAKRIAGFKSEFLVLGALDPDGTVRLLGLEPSVQPGARLPEVGGRAEPVSKPPPAQAG
;
A
#
# COMPACT_ATOMS: atom_id res chain seq x y z
N MET A 1 -11.57 5.42 0.87
CA MET A 1 -10.28 5.43 0.14
C MET A 1 -10.01 4.03 -0.38
N ASP A 2 -9.55 3.83 -1.62
CA ASP A 2 -9.17 2.48 -2.09
C ASP A 2 -7.75 2.18 -1.59
N MET A 3 -7.67 1.40 -0.52
CA MET A 3 -6.43 0.95 0.10
C MET A 3 -6.20 -0.52 -0.23
N ARG A 4 -5.00 -0.84 -0.69
CA ARG A 4 -4.64 -2.19 -1.10
C ARG A 4 -3.27 -2.61 -0.60
N ALA A 5 -3.14 -3.91 -0.37
CA ALA A 5 -1.85 -4.54 -0.18
C ALA A 5 -1.12 -4.60 -1.52
N GLY A 6 0.17 -4.29 -1.52
CA GLY A 6 1.04 -4.42 -2.68
C GLY A 6 2.40 -5.00 -2.31
N ARG A 7 3.09 -5.58 -3.28
CA ARG A 7 4.46 -6.08 -3.12
C ARG A 7 5.43 -5.21 -3.89
N ILE A 8 6.46 -4.71 -3.22
CA ILE A 8 7.51 -3.94 -3.88
C ILE A 8 8.30 -4.87 -4.82
N VAL A 9 8.31 -4.55 -6.11
CA VAL A 9 9.02 -5.33 -7.14
C VAL A 9 10.32 -4.66 -7.58
N GLU A 10 10.39 -3.32 -7.51
CA GLU A 10 11.58 -2.54 -7.83
C GLU A 10 11.77 -1.38 -6.85
N VAL A 11 13.03 -1.06 -6.57
CA VAL A 11 13.47 0.04 -5.70
C VAL A 11 14.65 0.73 -6.36
N GLU A 12 14.54 2.03 -6.62
CA GLU A 12 15.61 2.82 -7.21
C GLU A 12 15.87 4.09 -6.38
N PRO A 13 17.14 4.51 -6.20
CA PRO A 13 17.46 5.82 -5.64
C PRO A 13 16.80 6.96 -6.42
N PHE A 14 16.34 8.00 -5.70
CA PHE A 14 15.79 9.21 -6.31
C PHE A 14 16.58 10.47 -5.94
N PRO A 15 17.82 10.64 -6.43
CA PRO A 15 18.69 11.77 -6.05
C PRO A 15 18.14 13.13 -6.50
N GLN A 16 17.22 13.17 -7.47
CA GLN A 16 16.58 14.42 -7.92
C GLN A 16 15.49 14.92 -6.94
N ALA A 17 15.09 14.13 -5.95
CA ALA A 17 14.13 14.56 -4.94
C ALA A 17 14.78 15.52 -3.93
N ARG A 18 14.02 16.52 -3.45
CA ARG A 18 14.52 17.51 -2.48
C ARG A 18 14.95 16.90 -1.14
N LYS A 19 14.31 15.81 -0.73
CA LYS A 19 14.66 15.00 0.44
C LYS A 19 15.02 13.59 -0.05
N PRO A 20 15.91 12.87 0.65
CA PRO A 20 16.23 11.49 0.31
C PRO A 20 14.97 10.64 0.13
N ALA A 21 14.86 9.98 -1.03
CA ALA A 21 13.70 9.18 -1.39
C ALA A 21 14.10 8.05 -2.34
N TYR A 22 13.24 7.04 -2.40
CA TYR A 22 13.27 5.99 -3.41
C TYR A 22 12.10 6.14 -4.38
N LYS A 23 12.32 5.76 -5.63
CA LYS A 23 11.25 5.36 -6.55
C LYS A 23 10.94 3.89 -6.28
N LEU A 24 9.69 3.60 -5.98
CA LEU A 24 9.21 2.24 -5.77
C LEU A 24 8.27 1.86 -6.90
N ALA A 25 8.44 0.66 -7.46
CA ALA A 25 7.40 0.00 -8.25
C ALA A 25 6.75 -1.08 -7.38
N VAL A 26 5.42 -1.04 -7.28
CA VAL A 26 4.66 -1.91 -6.38
C VAL A 26 3.57 -2.61 -7.17
N ASP A 27 3.58 -3.93 -7.14
CA ASP A 27 2.56 -4.78 -7.71
C ASP A 27 1.35 -4.85 -6.76
N PHE A 28 0.20 -4.36 -7.23
CA PHE A 28 -1.09 -4.43 -6.55
C PHE A 28 -2.01 -5.50 -7.15
N GLY A 29 -1.41 -6.55 -7.74
CA GLY A 29 -2.13 -7.68 -8.32
C GLY A 29 -2.79 -7.35 -9.67
N PRO A 30 -3.45 -8.31 -10.31
CA PRO A 30 -3.85 -8.22 -11.72
C PRO A 30 -4.92 -7.16 -12.02
N VAL A 31 -5.70 -6.74 -11.01
CA VAL A 31 -6.78 -5.76 -11.19
C VAL A 31 -6.25 -4.33 -11.29
N VAL A 32 -5.21 -4.01 -10.52
CA VAL A 32 -4.62 -2.65 -10.47
C VAL A 32 -3.31 -2.59 -11.25
N GLY A 33 -2.55 -3.67 -11.25
CA GLY A 33 -1.24 -3.77 -11.86
C GLY A 33 -0.14 -3.14 -11.02
N VAL A 34 0.98 -2.85 -11.68
CA VAL A 34 2.16 -2.24 -11.06
C VAL A 34 2.04 -0.72 -11.13
N LEU A 35 2.10 -0.06 -9.97
CA LEU A 35 2.10 1.40 -9.86
C LEU A 35 3.43 1.90 -9.30
N LYS A 36 3.79 3.13 -9.66
CA LYS A 36 5.03 3.77 -9.20
C LYS A 36 4.77 4.87 -8.18
N THR A 37 5.62 4.99 -7.16
CA THR A 37 5.56 6.08 -6.18
C THR A 37 6.96 6.54 -5.78
N SER A 38 7.05 7.77 -5.25
CA SER A 38 8.26 8.29 -4.62
C SER A 38 8.04 8.32 -3.12
N ALA A 39 8.89 7.63 -2.34
CA ALA A 39 8.72 7.50 -0.91
C ALA A 39 10.00 7.88 -0.14
N GLN A 40 9.84 8.69 0.91
CA GLN A 40 10.92 9.13 1.81
C GLN A 40 11.18 8.08 2.89
N VAL A 41 11.53 6.87 2.45
CA VAL A 41 11.73 5.69 3.30
C VAL A 41 13.17 5.19 3.20
N THR A 42 14.12 6.13 3.12
CA THR A 42 15.57 5.85 3.06
C THR A 42 16.17 5.38 4.39
N ASN A 43 15.33 5.25 5.42
CA ASN A 43 15.64 4.54 6.66
C ASN A 43 15.61 3.01 6.49
N TYR A 44 15.17 2.50 5.34
CA TYR A 44 15.29 1.09 4.95
C TYR A 44 16.31 0.95 3.83
N SER A 45 17.02 -0.17 3.79
CA SER A 45 17.87 -0.53 2.67
C SER A 45 17.04 -0.99 1.46
N ILE A 46 17.68 -1.03 0.28
CA ILE A 46 17.04 -1.54 -0.94
C ILE A 46 16.62 -3.01 -0.76
N GLU A 47 17.46 -3.80 -0.10
CA GLU A 47 17.26 -5.21 0.19
C GLU A 47 16.09 -5.43 1.16
N GLU A 48 15.92 -4.57 2.15
CA GLU A 48 14.79 -4.62 3.10
C GLU A 48 13.45 -4.24 2.43
N LEU A 49 13.50 -3.43 1.37
CA LEU A 49 12.32 -2.99 0.65
C LEU A 49 11.93 -3.96 -0.47
N ARG A 50 12.89 -4.56 -1.18
CA ARG A 50 12.60 -5.44 -2.31
C ARG A 50 11.82 -6.68 -1.84
N GLY A 51 10.67 -6.93 -2.45
CA GLY A 51 9.79 -8.06 -2.10
C GLY A 51 8.90 -7.81 -0.87
N ARG A 52 9.07 -6.67 -0.17
CA ARG A 52 8.28 -6.33 1.00
C ARG A 52 6.81 -6.06 0.65
N LEU A 53 5.91 -6.50 1.52
CA LEU A 53 4.50 -6.11 1.48
C LEU A 53 4.29 -4.71 2.07
N VAL A 54 3.49 -3.91 1.39
CA VAL A 54 3.16 -2.54 1.79
C VAL A 54 1.68 -2.26 1.59
N VAL A 55 1.19 -1.21 2.24
CA VAL A 55 -0.16 -0.68 2.02
C VAL A 55 -0.07 0.54 1.12
N GLY A 56 -0.87 0.58 0.06
CA GLY A 56 -0.95 1.70 -0.86
C GLY A 56 -2.37 2.25 -1.00
N ALA A 57 -2.50 3.58 -1.02
CA ALA A 57 -3.71 4.29 -1.42
C ALA A 57 -3.68 4.56 -2.94
N VAL A 58 -4.47 3.81 -3.71
CA VAL A 58 -4.28 3.68 -5.18
C VAL A 58 -5.20 4.57 -6.01
N ASN A 59 -6.17 5.26 -5.39
CA ASN A 59 -7.19 6.03 -6.11
C ASN A 59 -7.13 7.55 -5.85
N LEU A 60 -5.96 8.09 -5.51
CA LEU A 60 -5.79 9.51 -5.18
C LEU A 60 -5.37 10.39 -6.37
N GLY A 61 -5.25 9.80 -7.56
CA GLY A 61 -4.70 10.45 -8.74
C GLY A 61 -3.18 10.56 -8.71
N ALA A 62 -2.59 10.91 -9.86
CA ALA A 62 -1.15 11.00 -10.01
C ALA A 62 -0.62 12.40 -9.70
N LYS A 63 0.53 12.48 -9.03
CA LYS A 63 1.28 13.72 -8.77
C LYS A 63 2.63 13.68 -9.47
N ARG A 64 3.09 14.80 -10.01
CA ARG A 64 4.45 14.94 -10.57
C ARG A 64 5.39 15.51 -9.53
N ILE A 65 6.50 14.80 -9.28
CA ILE A 65 7.55 15.18 -8.32
C ILE A 65 8.87 15.13 -9.08
N ALA A 66 9.52 16.28 -9.31
CA ALA A 66 10.79 16.35 -10.05
C ALA A 66 10.78 15.54 -11.37
N GLY A 67 9.70 15.65 -12.15
CA GLY A 67 9.51 14.91 -13.41
C GLY A 67 9.05 13.46 -13.27
N PHE A 68 9.09 12.88 -12.06
CA PHE A 68 8.59 11.54 -11.78
C PHE A 68 7.08 11.55 -11.50
N LYS A 69 6.34 10.62 -12.12
CA LYS A 69 4.90 10.45 -11.90
C LYS A 69 4.67 9.48 -10.73
N SER A 70 4.23 10.02 -9.60
CA SER A 70 3.77 9.24 -8.44
C SER A 70 2.29 8.93 -8.59
N GLU A 71 1.94 7.66 -8.65
CA GLU A 71 0.62 7.16 -9.02
C GLU A 71 -0.22 6.73 -7.82
N PHE A 72 0.44 6.46 -6.69
CA PHE A 72 -0.20 6.10 -5.43
C PHE A 72 0.61 6.64 -4.25
N LEU A 73 0.05 6.55 -3.04
CA LEU A 73 0.77 6.85 -1.79
C LEU A 73 0.99 5.57 -0.99
N VAL A 74 2.24 5.27 -0.65
CA VAL A 74 2.57 4.22 0.32
C VAL A 74 2.28 4.71 1.73
N LEU A 75 1.71 3.86 2.59
CA LEU A 75 1.30 4.22 3.94
C LEU A 75 2.28 3.74 5.00
N GLY A 76 2.45 4.57 6.03
CA GLY A 76 3.27 4.30 7.19
C GLY A 76 2.81 5.12 8.39
N ALA A 77 3.32 4.77 9.57
CA ALA A 77 3.21 5.57 10.78
C ALA A 77 4.42 6.50 10.90
N LEU A 78 4.25 7.63 11.59
CA LEU A 78 5.33 8.55 11.91
C LEU A 78 5.81 8.29 13.34
N ASP A 79 7.10 8.04 13.49
CA ASP A 79 7.77 8.12 14.79
C ASP A 79 7.89 9.59 15.24
N PRO A 80 8.11 9.86 16.54
CA PRO A 80 8.23 11.23 17.05
C PRO A 80 9.35 12.07 16.42
N ASP A 81 10.39 11.43 15.88
CA ASP A 81 11.50 12.07 15.17
C ASP A 81 11.18 12.38 13.68
N GLY A 82 9.98 12.03 13.22
CA GLY A 82 9.54 12.18 11.84
C GLY A 82 9.92 11.02 10.93
N THR A 83 10.55 9.96 11.45
CA THR A 83 10.85 8.74 10.69
C THR A 83 9.56 8.02 10.29
N VAL A 84 9.43 7.68 9.01
CA VAL A 84 8.28 6.90 8.53
C VAL A 84 8.55 5.40 8.71
N ARG A 85 7.65 4.73 9.43
CA ARG A 85 7.60 3.27 9.56
C ARG A 85 6.51 2.71 8.66
N LEU A 86 6.89 1.95 7.65
CA LEU A 86 5.93 1.31 6.73
C LEU A 86 4.99 0.39 7.50
N LEU A 87 3.69 0.45 7.18
CA LEU A 87 2.70 -0.46 7.77
C LEU A 87 3.05 -1.92 7.43
N GLY A 88 3.07 -2.78 8.44
CA GLY A 88 3.28 -4.21 8.28
C GLY A 88 2.01 -4.94 7.87
N LEU A 89 2.15 -5.97 7.05
CA LEU A 89 1.09 -6.90 6.69
C LEU A 89 1.57 -8.32 6.98
N GLU A 90 0.62 -9.21 7.29
CA GLU A 90 0.90 -10.64 7.42
C GLU A 90 1.49 -11.19 6.11
N PRO A 91 2.52 -12.05 6.17
CA PRO A 91 3.20 -12.56 4.97
C PRO A 91 2.30 -13.31 3.96
N SER A 92 1.16 -13.83 4.43
CA SER A 92 0.18 -14.56 3.62
C SER A 92 -0.70 -13.66 2.75
N VAL A 93 -0.71 -12.34 2.99
CA VAL A 93 -1.53 -11.38 2.24
C VAL A 93 -1.08 -11.31 0.79
N GLN A 94 -2.04 -11.43 -0.14
CA GLN A 94 -1.77 -11.39 -1.56
C GLN A 94 -1.79 -9.95 -2.11
N PRO A 95 -0.91 -9.61 -3.07
CA PRO A 95 -1.00 -8.35 -3.80
C PRO A 95 -2.40 -8.09 -4.37
N GLY A 96 -2.89 -6.88 -4.17
CA GLY A 96 -4.22 -6.44 -4.60
C GLY A 96 -5.34 -6.68 -3.61
N ALA A 97 -5.09 -7.36 -2.48
CA ALA A 97 -6.06 -7.48 -1.39
C ALA A 97 -6.50 -6.09 -0.91
N ARG A 98 -7.82 -5.88 -0.83
CA ARG A 98 -8.39 -4.63 -0.30
C ARG A 98 -8.25 -4.61 1.23
N LEU A 99 -8.00 -3.44 1.77
CA LEU A 99 -8.02 -3.20 3.21
C LEU A 99 -9.35 -2.54 3.60
N PRO A 100 -10.34 -3.33 4.07
CA PRO A 100 -11.61 -2.80 4.53
C PRO A 100 -11.48 -2.16 5.91
N GLU A 101 -12.43 -1.31 6.26
CA GLU A 101 -12.62 -0.87 7.64
C GLU A 101 -13.15 -2.04 8.46
N VAL A 102 -12.42 -2.43 9.51
CA VAL A 102 -12.86 -3.46 10.46
C VAL A 102 -13.41 -2.72 11.68
N GLY A 103 -14.74 -2.66 11.80
CA GLY A 103 -15.42 -1.95 12.90
C GLY A 103 -16.43 -0.88 12.48
N GLY A 104 -16.62 -0.64 11.18
CA GLY A 104 -17.91 -0.13 10.70
C GLY A 104 -18.98 -1.18 11.01
N ARG A 105 -20.23 -0.76 11.34
CA ARG A 105 -21.35 -1.67 11.68
C ARG A 105 -21.23 -2.97 10.87
N ALA A 106 -20.90 -4.06 11.54
CA ALA A 106 -21.02 -5.38 10.94
C ALA A 106 -22.51 -5.54 10.66
N GLU A 107 -22.93 -5.38 9.40
CA GLU A 107 -24.24 -5.89 9.04
C GLU A 107 -24.16 -7.40 9.26
N PRO A 108 -25.00 -7.97 10.14
CA PRO A 108 -24.98 -9.40 10.35
C PRO A 108 -25.29 -10.05 8.99
N VAL A 109 -24.43 -11.00 8.59
CA VAL A 109 -24.77 -11.95 7.54
C VAL A 109 -26.15 -12.49 7.89
N SER A 110 -27.13 -12.21 7.03
CA SER A 110 -28.50 -12.67 7.22
C SER A 110 -28.46 -14.18 7.41
N LYS A 111 -28.98 -14.65 8.55
CA LYS A 111 -29.23 -16.08 8.72
C LYS A 111 -30.14 -16.53 7.58
N PRO A 112 -29.89 -17.69 6.95
CA PRO A 112 -30.86 -18.25 6.02
C PRO A 112 -32.20 -18.41 6.75
N PRO A 113 -33.33 -18.16 6.07
CA PRO A 113 -34.65 -18.28 6.68
C PRO A 113 -34.81 -19.69 7.26
N PRO A 114 -35.48 -19.83 8.42
CA PRO A 114 -35.73 -21.15 8.99
C PRO A 114 -36.46 -22.01 7.96
N ALA A 115 -36.01 -23.26 7.82
CA ALA A 115 -36.70 -24.25 7.00
C ALA A 115 -38.14 -24.34 7.50
N GLN A 116 -39.09 -24.10 6.59
CA GLN A 116 -40.51 -24.27 6.89
C GLN A 116 -40.76 -25.73 7.24
N ALA A 117 -41.15 -26.00 8.49
CA ALA A 117 -41.65 -27.29 8.91
C ALA A 117 -43.07 -27.44 8.34
N GLY A 118 -43.27 -28.49 7.53
CA GLY A 118 -44.58 -28.93 7.07
C GLY A 118 -45.32 -29.74 8.13
#